data_AF-A0A349DJQ8-F1
#
_entry.id   AF-A0A349DJQ8-F1
#
_cell.length_a   1.000
_cell.length_b   1.000
_cell.length_c   1.000
_cell.angle_alpha   90.00
_cell.angle_beta   90.00
_cell.angle_gamma   90.00
#
_symmetry.space_group_name_H-M   'P 1'
#
loop_
_entity.id
_entity.type
_entity.pdbx_description
1 polymer ?
#
loop_
_entity_poly.entity_id
_entity_poly.type
_entity_poly.pdbx_seq_one_letter_code
_entity_poly.pdbx_strand_id
1 'polypeptide(L)'
;MKTNYLIISLLVLGLALVDQHPLQAQQNVAVFKNGSAFFVNKMRVNASKGYYLLEKVPAATFGTLWLTAENNTIKGTRSYMEEVAKKVKVTSKEGMVKAQVGKAVTLTLTNDKTYQGVIQRIDGNMIVFKTGNKWMTFTASKIKMMELGQAPATQFVSKEKQRVLRIDFTQSRANQTFELMYLQKGISWV
;
A
#
# COMPACT_ATOMS: atom_id res chain seq x y z
N MET A 1 -46.52 33.61 5.14
CA MET A 1 -46.41 32.31 5.82
C MET A 1 -45.09 31.69 5.43
N LYS A 2 -44.21 31.43 6.41
CA LYS A 2 -42.86 30.88 6.22
C LYS A 2 -42.96 29.36 6.30
N THR A 3 -42.45 28.63 5.31
CA THR A 3 -42.34 27.17 5.39
C THR A 3 -40.88 26.77 5.24
N ASN A 4 -40.36 26.21 6.32
CA ASN A 4 -39.04 25.59 6.44
C ASN A 4 -38.98 24.32 5.58
N TYR A 5 -37.94 24.17 4.76
CA TYR A 5 -37.46 22.85 4.35
C TYR A 5 -36.05 22.66 4.85
N LEU A 6 -36.03 22.04 6.02
CA LEU A 6 -34.92 21.45 6.73
C LEU A 6 -34.39 20.25 5.91
N ILE A 7 -33.07 20.24 5.68
CA ILE A 7 -32.22 19.04 5.53
C ILE A 7 -32.66 18.04 4.45
N ILE A 8 -32.11 18.19 3.24
CA ILE A 8 -31.96 17.08 2.29
C ILE A 8 -30.48 16.71 2.22
N SER A 9 -30.19 15.58 2.87
CA SER A 9 -29.26 14.54 2.43
C SER A 9 -27.82 14.96 2.10
N LEU A 10 -27.05 15.11 3.18
CA LEU A 10 -25.60 14.96 3.21
C LEU A 10 -25.25 13.46 3.00
N LEU A 11 -25.30 12.97 1.76
CA LEU A 11 -24.87 11.60 1.44
C LEU A 11 -24.13 11.56 0.11
N VAL A 12 -22.92 12.13 0.09
CA VAL A 12 -22.02 12.00 -1.06
C VAL A 12 -20.64 11.55 -0.59
N LEU A 13 -20.38 10.27 -0.89
CA LEU A 13 -19.08 9.67 -1.20
C LEU A 13 -18.00 9.69 -0.10
N GLY A 14 -18.24 8.85 0.92
CA GLY A 14 -17.13 8.10 1.52
C GLY A 14 -16.69 6.98 0.58
N LEU A 15 -15.86 7.29 -0.42
CA LEU A 15 -15.08 6.26 -1.13
C LEU A 15 -14.09 5.66 -0.13
N ALA A 16 -14.53 4.63 0.58
CA ALA A 16 -13.64 3.78 1.34
C ALA A 16 -12.69 3.11 0.35
N LEU A 17 -11.45 3.60 0.28
CA LEU A 17 -10.32 2.84 -0.24
C LEU A 17 -10.21 1.59 0.64
N VAL A 18 -10.78 0.48 0.18
CA VAL A 18 -10.60 -0.80 0.84
C VAL A 18 -9.15 -1.21 0.64
N ASP A 19 -8.34 -0.96 1.65
CA ASP A 19 -6.97 -1.44 1.76
C ASP A 19 -7.00 -2.98 1.62
N GLN A 20 -6.26 -3.54 0.66
CA GLN A 20 -6.24 -4.99 0.39
C GLN A 20 -5.43 -5.79 1.41
N HIS A 21 -5.25 -5.28 2.63
CA HIS A 21 -4.48 -5.96 3.65
C HIS A 21 -5.28 -7.16 4.19
N PRO A 22 -4.67 -8.34 4.31
CA PRO A 22 -5.38 -9.51 4.84
C PRO A 22 -5.83 -9.23 6.28
N LEU A 23 -7.15 -9.30 6.48
CA LEU A 23 -7.80 -9.18 7.79
C LEU A 23 -7.50 -10.45 8.59
N GLN A 24 -6.51 -10.37 9.47
CA GLN A 24 -6.07 -11.43 10.41
C GLN A 24 -5.64 -12.73 9.73
N ALA A 25 -4.32 -12.95 9.67
CA ALA A 25 -3.76 -14.24 9.29
C ALA A 25 -3.67 -15.14 10.52
N GLN A 26 -4.37 -16.28 10.51
CA GLN A 26 -4.10 -17.37 11.45
C GLN A 26 -3.02 -18.26 10.81
N GLN A 27 -1.92 -18.47 11.51
CA GLN A 27 -0.80 -19.28 11.05
C GLN A 27 -0.65 -20.52 11.95
N ASN A 28 -0.74 -21.70 11.36
CA ASN A 28 -0.36 -22.96 12.01
C ASN A 28 0.96 -23.43 11.42
N VAL A 29 1.85 -23.96 12.26
CA VAL A 29 3.19 -24.40 11.84
C VAL A 29 3.48 -25.78 12.43
N ALA A 30 3.87 -26.73 11.58
CA ALA A 30 4.43 -28.01 11.98
C ALA A 30 5.93 -28.02 11.66
N VAL A 31 6.78 -28.13 12.69
CA VAL A 31 8.24 -28.11 12.55
C VAL A 31 8.80 -29.54 12.57
N PHE A 32 9.73 -29.83 11.67
CA PHE A 32 10.36 -31.14 11.53
C PHE A 32 11.83 -31.11 11.96
N LYS A 33 12.33 -32.25 12.47
CA LYS A 33 13.72 -32.39 12.95
C LYS A 33 14.79 -32.12 11.88
N ASN A 34 14.44 -32.23 10.61
CA ASN A 34 15.34 -32.03 9.47
C ASN A 34 15.49 -30.56 9.05
N GLY A 35 15.13 -29.61 9.92
CA GLY A 35 15.28 -28.18 9.66
C GLY A 35 14.22 -27.60 8.71
N SER A 36 13.09 -28.29 8.53
CA SER A 36 11.98 -27.87 7.68
C SER A 36 10.74 -27.57 8.53
N ALA A 37 9.83 -26.73 8.03
CA ALA A 37 8.52 -26.56 8.64
C ALA A 37 7.44 -26.42 7.57
N PHE A 38 6.26 -26.98 7.86
CA PHE A 38 5.06 -26.84 7.06
C PHE A 38 4.16 -25.76 7.66
N PHE A 39 3.81 -24.78 6.84
CA PHE A 39 3.01 -23.62 7.21
C PHE A 39 1.62 -23.73 6.61
N VAL A 40 0.60 -23.40 7.39
CA VAL A 40 -0.77 -23.19 6.94
C VAL A 40 -1.18 -21.79 7.35
N ASN A 41 -1.28 -20.88 6.38
CA ASN A 41 -1.65 -19.49 6.58
C ASN A 41 -3.07 -19.27 6.07
N LYS A 42 -4.02 -19.15 7.00
CA LYS A 42 -5.41 -18.82 6.71
C LYS A 42 -5.60 -17.32 6.76
N MET A 43 -6.09 -16.73 5.67
CA MET A 43 -6.21 -15.29 5.48
C MET A 43 -7.62 -14.93 4.98
N ARG A 44 -8.15 -13.79 5.45
CA ARG A 44 -9.30 -13.16 4.80
C ARG A 44 -8.82 -12.12 3.80
N VAL A 45 -9.24 -12.26 2.56
CA VAL A 45 -8.80 -11.43 1.43
C VAL A 45 -9.98 -10.72 0.77
N ASN A 46 -9.72 -9.53 0.23
CA ASN A 46 -10.68 -8.82 -0.60
C ASN A 46 -10.47 -9.16 -2.08
N ALA A 47 -11.39 -9.96 -2.62
CA ALA A 47 -11.46 -10.37 -4.01
C ALA A 47 -12.71 -9.82 -4.71
N SER A 48 -13.13 -8.59 -4.37
CA SER A 48 -14.29 -7.90 -5.00
C SER A 48 -14.15 -7.74 -6.51
N LYS A 49 -12.93 -7.78 -7.04
CA LYS A 49 -12.62 -7.76 -8.47
C LYS A 49 -12.56 -9.15 -9.13
N GLY A 50 -12.91 -10.21 -8.40
CA GLY A 50 -12.82 -11.60 -8.86
C GLY A 50 -11.42 -12.21 -8.73
N TYR A 51 -10.44 -11.46 -8.21
CA TYR A 51 -9.09 -11.94 -7.97
C TYR A 51 -8.47 -11.28 -6.73
N TYR A 52 -7.44 -11.92 -6.19
CA TYR A 52 -6.57 -11.36 -5.14
C TYR A 52 -5.11 -11.38 -5.60
N LEU A 53 -4.34 -10.38 -5.18
CA LEU A 53 -2.90 -10.30 -5.46
C LEU A 53 -2.12 -10.64 -4.20
N LEU A 54 -1.44 -11.79 -4.22
CA LEU A 54 -0.48 -12.15 -3.20
C LEU A 54 0.87 -11.49 -3.55
N GLU A 55 1.19 -10.41 -2.83
CA GLU A 55 2.43 -9.64 -3.06
C GLU A 55 3.69 -10.40 -2.65
N LYS A 56 3.62 -11.15 -1.54
CA LYS A 56 4.76 -11.91 -1.01
C LYS A 56 4.48 -13.40 -1.13
N VAL A 57 5.00 -14.00 -2.19
CA VAL A 57 4.98 -15.46 -2.36
C VAL A 57 6.05 -16.07 -1.43
N PRO A 58 5.69 -17.05 -0.59
CA PRO A 58 6.66 -17.69 0.30
C PRO A 58 7.71 -18.47 -0.50
N ALA A 59 8.89 -18.65 0.08
CA ALA A 59 9.97 -19.47 -0.47
C ALA A 59 9.67 -20.96 -0.27
N ALA A 60 8.58 -21.44 -0.88
CA ALA A 60 8.16 -22.83 -0.81
C ALA A 60 9.22 -23.74 -1.43
N THR A 61 9.58 -24.81 -0.73
CA THR A 61 10.55 -25.80 -1.20
C THR A 61 9.83 -26.95 -1.90
N PHE A 62 10.49 -27.61 -2.85
CA PHE A 62 9.97 -28.80 -3.55
C PHE A 62 8.61 -28.61 -4.24
N GLY A 63 8.27 -27.39 -4.68
CA GLY A 63 7.00 -27.12 -5.35
C GLY A 63 5.76 -27.20 -4.44
N THR A 64 5.95 -27.13 -3.12
CA THR A 64 4.89 -27.33 -2.12
C THR A 64 3.95 -26.13 -1.94
N LEU A 65 3.75 -25.29 -2.95
CA LEU A 65 2.86 -24.14 -2.83
C LEU A 65 1.41 -24.55 -3.13
N TRP A 66 0.62 -24.77 -2.08
CA TRP A 66 -0.79 -25.13 -2.21
C TRP A 66 -1.72 -24.00 -1.76
N LEU A 67 -2.85 -23.90 -2.45
CA LEU A 67 -3.77 -22.78 -2.39
C LEU A 67 -5.18 -23.35 -2.33
N THR A 68 -5.95 -22.97 -1.32
CA THR A 68 -7.37 -23.37 -1.21
C THR A 68 -8.23 -22.21 -0.78
N ALA A 69 -9.52 -22.28 -1.10
CA ALA A 69 -10.52 -21.31 -0.72
C ALA A 69 -11.71 -22.04 -0.10
N GLU A 70 -12.12 -21.64 1.10
CA GLU A 70 -13.17 -22.38 1.84
C GLU A 70 -14.56 -22.15 1.23
N ASN A 71 -14.85 -20.92 0.85
CA ASN A 71 -16.19 -20.50 0.43
C ASN A 71 -16.23 -20.05 -1.04
N ASN A 72 -15.23 -20.39 -1.84
CA ASN A 72 -15.14 -20.06 -3.27
C ASN A 72 -14.23 -21.08 -3.97
N THR A 73 -14.13 -21.00 -5.30
CA THR A 73 -13.26 -21.89 -6.10
C THR A 73 -12.17 -21.08 -6.79
N ILE A 74 -10.92 -21.53 -6.68
CA ILE A 74 -9.79 -20.95 -7.41
C ILE A 74 -9.83 -21.48 -8.85
N LYS A 75 -9.91 -20.57 -9.83
CA LYS A 75 -9.92 -20.89 -11.27
C LYS A 75 -8.51 -21.07 -11.83
N GLY A 76 -7.57 -20.32 -11.28
CA GLY A 76 -6.21 -20.32 -11.77
C GLY A 76 -5.35 -19.34 -11.01
N THR A 77 -4.05 -19.47 -11.25
CA THR A 77 -3.05 -18.58 -10.69
C THR A 77 -2.06 -18.15 -11.77
N ARG A 78 -1.58 -16.91 -11.68
CA ARG A 78 -0.62 -16.34 -12.63
C ARG A 78 0.37 -15.44 -11.90
N SER A 79 1.65 -15.61 -12.23
CA SER A 79 2.73 -14.78 -11.71
C SER A 79 3.17 -13.73 -12.74
N TYR A 80 3.15 -12.45 -12.38
CA TYR A 80 3.55 -11.36 -13.28
C TYR A 80 4.03 -10.11 -12.51
N MET A 81 4.65 -9.16 -13.20
CA MET A 81 5.09 -7.90 -12.60
C MET A 81 3.91 -6.92 -12.54
N GLU A 82 3.60 -6.42 -11.36
CA GLU A 82 2.51 -5.47 -11.11
C GLU A 82 3.04 -4.23 -10.38
N GLU A 83 2.42 -3.08 -10.64
CA GLU A 83 2.70 -1.85 -9.88
C GLU A 83 1.81 -1.84 -8.62
N VAL A 84 2.43 -2.02 -7.45
CA VAL A 84 1.71 -2.11 -6.18
C VAL A 84 1.94 -0.86 -5.34
N ALA A 85 0.85 -0.31 -4.81
CA ALA A 85 0.88 0.84 -3.93
C ALA A 85 1.09 0.39 -2.47
N LYS A 86 2.17 0.85 -1.84
CA LYS A 86 2.49 0.59 -0.44
C LYS A 86 2.54 1.87 0.37
N LYS A 87 2.00 1.84 1.59
CA LYS A 87 2.18 2.92 2.56
C LYS A 87 3.57 2.78 3.19
N VAL A 88 4.44 3.75 2.94
CA VAL A 88 5.81 3.79 3.45
C VAL A 88 5.91 4.85 4.53
N LYS A 89 6.48 4.49 5.68
CA LYS A 89 6.74 5.44 6.78
C LYS A 89 7.81 6.43 6.35
N VAL A 90 7.62 7.70 6.69
CA VAL A 90 8.61 8.75 6.46
C VAL A 90 9.80 8.54 7.40
N THR A 91 10.97 8.30 6.84
CA THR A 91 12.25 8.14 7.57
C THR A 91 13.36 9.05 7.04
N SER A 92 13.14 9.77 5.93
CA SER A 92 14.12 10.66 5.31
C SER A 92 13.48 12.00 4.91
N LYS A 93 14.33 13.00 4.59
CA LYS A 93 13.88 14.30 4.07
C LYS A 93 13.10 14.14 2.76
N GLU A 94 13.57 13.28 1.87
CA GLU A 94 12.91 12.96 0.59
C GLU A 94 11.55 12.31 0.84
N GLY A 95 11.46 11.39 1.80
CA GLY A 95 10.21 10.78 2.22
C GLY A 95 9.22 11.83 2.76
N MET A 96 9.71 12.82 3.51
CA MET A 96 8.88 13.90 4.03
C MET A 96 8.29 14.75 2.90
N VAL A 97 9.11 15.13 1.91
CA VAL A 97 8.64 15.85 0.72
C VAL A 97 7.58 15.05 -0.03
N LYS A 98 7.80 13.74 -0.25
CA LYS A 98 6.83 12.83 -0.89
C LYS A 98 5.50 12.78 -0.14
N ALA A 99 5.54 12.77 1.19
CA ALA A 99 4.35 12.74 2.04
C ALA A 99 3.53 14.04 2.00
N GLN A 100 4.11 15.15 1.54
CA GLN A 100 3.42 16.45 1.43
C GLN A 100 3.04 16.83 -0.01
N VAL A 101 3.13 15.91 -0.98
CA VAL A 101 2.60 16.15 -2.33
C VAL A 101 1.11 16.49 -2.24
N GLY A 102 0.71 17.57 -2.92
CA GLY A 102 -0.65 18.11 -2.93
C GLY A 102 -0.99 19.03 -1.74
N LYS A 103 -0.10 19.18 -0.75
CA LYS A 103 -0.32 20.03 0.43
C LYS A 103 0.42 21.37 0.33
N ALA A 104 -0.14 22.37 1.02
CA ALA A 104 0.51 23.67 1.19
C ALA A 104 1.68 23.55 2.17
N VAL A 105 2.85 24.05 1.74
CA VAL A 105 4.09 24.02 2.51
C VAL A 105 4.85 25.34 2.31
N THR A 106 5.66 25.70 3.30
CA THR A 106 6.65 26.78 3.18
C THR A 106 8.03 26.15 3.15
N LEU A 107 8.80 26.43 2.10
CA LEU A 107 10.12 25.86 1.86
C LEU A 107 11.18 26.94 1.93
N THR A 108 12.16 26.76 2.82
CA THR A 108 13.39 27.56 2.84
C THR A 108 14.47 26.79 2.12
N LEU A 109 15.00 27.36 1.04
CA LEU A 109 16.07 26.74 0.26
C LEU A 109 17.46 27.02 0.86
N THR A 110 18.50 26.33 0.38
CA THR A 110 19.88 26.52 0.84
C THR A 110 20.46 27.90 0.56
N ASN A 111 19.85 28.69 -0.32
CA ASN A 111 20.19 30.08 -0.56
C ASN A 111 19.35 31.06 0.29
N ASP A 112 18.73 30.56 1.36
CA ASP A 112 17.89 31.28 2.31
C ASP A 112 16.66 31.97 1.72
N LYS A 113 16.32 31.68 0.45
CA LYS A 113 15.04 32.11 -0.13
C LYS A 113 13.92 31.20 0.34
N THR A 114 12.84 31.83 0.79
CA THR A 114 11.63 31.15 1.25
C THR A 114 10.52 31.25 0.23
N TYR A 115 9.84 30.13 -0.05
CA TYR A 115 8.70 30.06 -0.95
C TYR A 115 7.54 29.34 -0.28
N GLN A 116 6.36 29.96 -0.30
CA GLN A 116 5.12 29.34 0.12
C GLN A 116 4.32 28.87 -1.10
N GLY A 117 3.78 27.66 -1.04
CA GLY A 117 3.13 27.06 -2.21
C GLY A 117 2.79 25.60 -2.00
N VAL A 118 2.60 24.88 -3.12
CA VAL A 118 2.17 23.48 -3.12
C VAL A 118 3.17 22.63 -3.91
N ILE A 119 3.58 21.51 -3.33
CA ILE A 119 4.32 20.47 -4.05
C ILE A 119 3.34 19.75 -4.97
N GLN A 120 3.46 19.92 -6.28
CA GLN A 120 2.51 19.38 -7.26
C GLN A 120 2.83 17.93 -7.60
N ARG A 121 4.10 17.62 -7.83
CA ARG A 121 4.60 16.28 -8.13
C ARG A 121 6.11 16.19 -7.90
N ILE A 122 6.62 14.97 -7.93
CA ILE A 122 8.05 14.67 -7.83
C ILE A 122 8.41 13.74 -8.98
N ASP A 123 9.33 14.20 -9.83
CA ASP A 123 9.79 13.51 -11.02
C ASP A 123 11.26 13.10 -10.80
N GLY A 124 11.49 11.85 -10.37
CA GLY A 124 12.82 11.40 -9.95
C GLY A 124 13.28 12.12 -8.67
N ASN A 125 14.33 12.96 -8.76
CA ASN A 125 14.79 13.80 -7.65
C ASN A 125 14.25 15.24 -7.70
N MET A 126 13.56 15.62 -8.78
CA MET A 126 13.07 16.97 -9.00
C MET A 126 11.70 17.14 -8.38
N ILE A 127 11.54 18.21 -7.61
CA ILE A 127 10.30 18.63 -6.99
C ILE A 127 9.71 19.70 -7.88
N VAL A 128 8.49 19.49 -8.36
CA VAL A 128 7.73 20.49 -9.11
C VAL A 128 6.84 21.24 -8.12
N PHE A 129 7.12 22.51 -7.91
CA PHE A 129 6.51 23.36 -6.90
C PHE A 129 5.76 24.53 -7.54
N LYS A 130 4.55 24.82 -7.07
CA LYS A 130 3.76 25.95 -7.54
C LYS A 130 3.64 26.99 -6.41
N THR A 131 4.04 28.22 -6.68
CA THR A 131 3.94 29.36 -5.76
C THR A 131 3.28 30.54 -6.47
N GLY A 132 2.06 30.90 -6.03
CA GLY A 132 1.20 31.82 -6.76
C GLY A 132 1.02 31.40 -8.23
N ASN A 133 1.42 32.27 -9.16
CA ASN A 133 1.36 32.02 -10.61
C ASN A 133 2.67 31.47 -11.19
N LYS A 134 3.67 31.16 -10.37
CA LYS A 134 4.98 30.65 -10.82
C LYS A 134 5.11 29.16 -10.57
N TRP A 135 5.76 28.48 -11.52
CA TRP A 135 6.21 27.10 -11.40
C TRP A 135 7.71 27.10 -11.17
N MET A 136 8.17 26.27 -10.25
CA MET A 136 9.57 26.16 -9.86
C MET A 136 9.96 24.69 -9.76
N THR A 137 11.22 24.41 -10.03
CA THR A 137 11.81 23.08 -9.86
C THR A 137 13.09 23.15 -9.04
N PHE A 138 13.26 22.23 -8.11
CA PHE A 138 14.49 22.08 -7.32
C PHE A 138 14.59 20.65 -6.79
N THR A 139 15.77 20.26 -6.33
CA THR A 139 15.98 18.96 -5.71
C THR A 139 15.73 19.01 -4.20
N ALA A 140 15.39 17.87 -3.60
CA ALA A 140 15.22 17.78 -2.14
C ALA A 140 16.47 18.22 -1.36
N SER A 141 17.66 18.01 -1.92
CA SER A 141 18.94 18.44 -1.34
C SER A 141 19.10 19.96 -1.22
N LYS A 142 18.31 20.75 -1.97
CA LYS A 142 18.30 22.21 -1.88
C LYS A 142 17.31 22.75 -0.85
N ILE A 143 16.53 21.89 -0.19
CA ILE A 143 15.63 22.28 0.88
C ILE A 143 16.41 22.27 2.21
N LYS A 144 16.55 23.46 2.80
CA LYS A 144 17.15 23.64 4.13
C LYS A 144 16.13 23.34 5.23
N MET A 145 14.90 23.84 5.07
CA MET A 145 13.81 23.71 6.03
C MET A 145 12.44 23.63 5.33
N MET A 146 11.51 22.92 5.95
CA MET A 146 10.11 22.82 5.52
C MET A 146 9.21 23.10 6.72
N GLU A 147 8.35 24.12 6.60
CA GLU A 147 7.33 24.43 7.59
C GLU A 147 5.96 23.98 7.09
N LEU A 148 5.17 23.43 8.00
CA LEU A 148 3.87 22.85 7.73
C LEU A 148 2.84 23.52 8.63
N GLY A 149 1.75 24.01 8.03
CA GLY A 149 0.65 24.63 8.79
C GLY A 149 -0.21 23.63 9.55
N GLN A 150 0.00 22.33 9.35
CA GLN A 150 -0.71 21.23 10.01
C GLN A 150 0.27 20.08 10.30
N ALA A 151 -0.15 19.14 11.13
CA ALA A 151 0.64 17.96 11.44
C ALA A 151 1.06 17.21 10.14
N PRO A 152 2.34 16.83 10.00
CA PRO A 152 2.83 16.16 8.81
C PRO A 152 2.16 14.79 8.61
N ALA A 153 1.95 14.42 7.35
CA ALA A 153 1.75 13.00 7.05
C ALA A 153 3.03 12.21 7.40
N THR A 154 2.87 11.18 8.21
CA THR A 154 3.96 10.28 8.63
C THR A 154 4.16 9.09 7.68
N GLN A 155 3.31 8.99 6.65
CA GLN A 155 3.33 7.97 5.62
C GLN A 155 3.05 8.57 4.26
N PHE A 156 3.59 7.97 3.21
CA PHE A 156 3.26 8.29 1.83
C PHE A 156 3.04 7.02 1.02
N VAL A 157 2.31 7.12 -0.10
CA VAL A 157 2.12 6.00 -1.01
C VAL A 157 3.31 5.94 -1.97
N SER A 158 4.08 4.86 -1.88
CA SER A 158 5.09 4.49 -2.87
C SER A 158 4.48 3.47 -3.82
N LYS A 159 4.75 3.62 -5.11
CA LYS A 159 4.39 2.61 -6.10
C LYS A 159 5.65 1.87 -6.53
N GLU A 160 5.63 0.56 -6.37
CA GLU A 160 6.77 -0.29 -6.68
C GLU A 160 6.35 -1.40 -7.63
N LYS A 161 7.17 -1.61 -8.67
CA LYS A 161 7.01 -2.79 -9.54
C LYS A 161 7.58 -3.99 -8.82
N GLN A 162 6.73 -4.95 -8.49
CA GLN A 162 7.14 -6.21 -7.88
C GLN A 162 6.43 -7.39 -8.54
N ARG A 163 7.04 -8.57 -8.42
CA ARG A 163 6.42 -9.82 -8.85
C ARG A 163 5.29 -10.17 -7.88
N VAL A 164 4.09 -10.38 -8.40
CA VAL A 164 2.92 -10.79 -7.60
C VAL A 164 2.37 -12.11 -8.13
N LEU A 165 1.70 -12.86 -7.26
CA LEU A 165 0.89 -14.00 -7.65
C LEU A 165 -0.58 -13.61 -7.62
N ARG A 166 -1.20 -13.54 -8.80
CA ARG A 166 -2.64 -13.36 -8.94
C ARG A 166 -3.35 -14.69 -8.76
N ILE A 167 -4.40 -14.68 -7.95
CA ILE A 167 -5.28 -15.81 -7.67
C ILE A 167 -6.67 -15.42 -8.16
N ASP A 168 -7.13 -16.06 -9.23
CA ASP A 168 -8.44 -15.81 -9.81
C ASP A 168 -9.48 -16.72 -9.17
N PHE A 169 -10.59 -16.13 -8.73
CA PHE A 169 -11.69 -16.85 -8.10
C PHE A 169 -12.89 -16.96 -9.03
N THR A 170 -13.75 -17.94 -8.74
CA THR A 170 -14.96 -18.14 -9.54
C THR A 170 -15.97 -17.02 -9.34
N GLN A 171 -16.16 -16.58 -8.09
CA GLN A 171 -17.07 -15.51 -7.72
C GLN A 171 -16.31 -14.31 -7.16
N SER A 172 -16.73 -13.10 -7.53
CA SER A 172 -16.20 -11.85 -6.95
C SER A 172 -16.77 -11.64 -5.55
N ARG A 173 -15.93 -11.63 -4.53
CA ARG A 173 -16.34 -11.46 -3.12
C ARG A 173 -15.36 -10.57 -2.36
N ALA A 174 -15.88 -9.54 -1.69
CA ALA A 174 -15.06 -8.61 -0.91
C ALA A 174 -14.46 -9.23 0.36
N ASN A 175 -15.00 -10.35 0.83
CA ASN A 175 -14.49 -11.07 1.99
C ASN A 175 -14.53 -12.56 1.69
N GLN A 176 -13.36 -13.15 1.52
CA GLN A 176 -13.19 -14.55 1.25
C GLN A 176 -12.06 -15.11 2.11
N THR A 177 -12.27 -16.32 2.63
CA THR A 177 -11.21 -17.06 3.31
C THR A 177 -10.40 -17.86 2.29
N PHE A 178 -9.09 -17.69 2.36
CA PHE A 178 -8.12 -18.35 1.51
C PHE A 178 -6.99 -18.90 2.39
N GLU A 179 -6.56 -20.13 2.13
CA GLU A 179 -5.44 -20.76 2.83
C GLU A 179 -4.27 -20.99 1.88
N LEU A 180 -3.10 -20.59 2.36
CA LEU A 180 -1.81 -20.75 1.72
C LEU A 180 -1.00 -21.76 2.51
N MET A 181 -0.61 -22.85 1.87
CA MET A 181 0.13 -23.93 2.50
C MET A 181 1.47 -24.13 1.80
N TYR A 182 2.54 -24.31 2.56
CA TYR A 182 3.88 -24.57 2.00
C TYR A 182 4.87 -25.16 2.98
N LEU A 183 5.88 -25.86 2.44
CA LEU A 183 7.05 -26.31 3.18
C LEU A 183 8.21 -25.32 3.00
N GLN A 184 8.89 -24.93 4.07
CA GLN A 184 10.08 -24.09 4.04
C GLN A 184 11.24 -24.76 4.78
N LYS A 185 12.47 -24.59 4.28
CA LYS A 185 13.72 -25.00 4.95
C LYS A 185 14.34 -23.86 5.74
N GLY A 186 15.30 -24.20 6.60
CA GLY A 186 16.06 -23.22 7.39
C GLY A 186 15.36 -22.81 8.68
N ILE A 187 14.45 -23.65 9.18
CA ILE A 187 13.80 -23.48 10.47
C ILE A 187 14.48 -24.46 11.43
N SER A 188 15.21 -23.96 12.44
CA SER A 188 15.71 -24.80 13.53
C SER A 188 14.78 -24.69 14.72
N TRP A 189 14.66 -25.78 15.48
CA TRP A 189 14.20 -25.70 16.86
C TRP A 189 15.44 -25.65 17.77
N VAL A 190 15.33 -24.98 18.92
CA VAL A 190 16.31 -25.00 20.02
C VAL A 190 15.70 -25.82 21.15
#